data_AF-A0A6P2F117-F1
#
_entry.id   AF-A0A6P2F117-F1
#
_cell.length_a   1.000
_cell.length_b   1.000
_cell.length_c   1.000
_cell.angle_alpha   90.00
_cell.angle_beta   90.00
_cell.angle_gamma   90.00
#
_symmetry.space_group_name_H-M   'P 1'
#
loop_
_entity.id
_entity.type
_entity.pdbx_description
1 polymer ?
#
loop_
_entity_poly.entity_id
_entity_poly.type
_entity_poly.pdbx_seq_one_letter_code
_entity_poly.pdbx_strand_id
1 'polypeptide(L)'
;MSSNRYPIIYVRGYAMTASERDETAADPFCGFNVGSTVYRATVDKNAAAQKFVFESPVVRLLSEYGYQNVYQNGLDILDPDWKPPPDDTGRDVDGIASTSIVIYRYYDAGSALLGDGQARDVKTYATGLGQLILRVRDLVSQHPGAGLTKDEFRCYLVAHSMGGLVVRAFLQNHALGTPEARASVDKVFTFATPHNGIDVAGINVPTWLSASEMNTFNRDKMADYLDTSAAADGRVDCLPAGIQPSPERFFCMIGSNRGDYEVAQGLSRMFAGQGSDGLVRIDNAALWYKDDAGKLKPTARAFTYRSHSGFFGIVNSEEAYQNLVRFLFGDVRVDLWFDVDQVALPPDIPKDADVDALYQVELLAAPRGKRWYLSRRVAEEDSPACRTHKELTDAANPDNKSIYLSTVFLANRAKVDPNRRTLAYAMTLGVRVPDYQVNKKFWLDGHYEGSSLYRDTLIIEMEPPPEGSTSHQWNVKYGWQTDTAGQASLPISYQQVIDGKLEFVVPLSQQGAALSTPGITGRVRLQVGAWS
;
A
#
# COMPACT_ATOMS: atom_id res chain seq x y z
N MET A 1 17.12 2.42 -18.11
CA MET A 1 16.66 2.99 -16.82
C MET A 1 15.34 3.67 -17.08
N SER A 2 14.34 3.60 -16.19
CA SER A 2 13.07 4.31 -16.42
C SER A 2 13.36 5.80 -16.61
N SER A 3 12.80 6.40 -17.66
CA SER A 3 12.94 7.83 -17.98
C SER A 3 12.29 8.75 -16.93
N ASN A 4 11.40 8.22 -16.09
CA ASN A 4 10.56 9.00 -15.18
C ASN A 4 11.17 9.08 -13.78
N ARG A 5 12.21 9.91 -13.61
CA ARG A 5 12.75 10.27 -12.29
C ARG A 5 12.28 11.67 -11.91
N TYR A 6 11.27 11.71 -11.04
CA TYR A 6 10.65 12.92 -10.54
C TYR A 6 11.00 13.13 -9.05
N PRO A 7 10.91 14.37 -8.53
CA PRO A 7 11.15 14.61 -7.12
C PRO A 7 10.16 13.83 -6.26
N ILE A 8 10.62 13.36 -5.11
CA ILE A 8 9.80 12.68 -4.11
C ILE A 8 9.54 13.67 -2.98
N ILE A 9 8.27 14.01 -2.76
CA ILE A 9 7.84 14.82 -1.63
C ILE A 9 7.27 13.89 -0.56
N TYR A 10 7.96 13.83 0.56
CA TYR A 10 7.52 13.08 1.73
C TYR A 10 6.60 13.92 2.61
N VAL A 11 5.47 13.34 3.00
CA VAL A 11 4.47 13.96 3.87
C VAL A 11 4.26 13.06 5.08
N ARG A 12 4.94 13.36 6.19
CA ARG A 12 4.77 12.59 7.44
C ARG A 12 3.38 12.80 8.00
N GLY A 13 2.90 11.86 8.81
CA GLY A 13 1.67 12.01 9.57
C GLY A 13 1.89 11.97 11.08
N TYR A 14 0.82 12.39 11.74
CA TYR A 14 0.49 12.44 13.16
C TYR A 14 1.61 12.46 14.21
N ALA A 15 1.76 13.64 14.81
CA ALA A 15 2.36 13.90 16.11
C ALA A 15 1.27 14.50 17.01
N MET A 16 0.73 13.70 17.93
CA MET A 16 -0.39 13.99 18.83
C MET A 16 -0.10 15.16 19.75
N THR A 17 1.08 15.13 20.38
CA THR A 17 1.41 16.07 21.44
C THR A 17 2.35 17.14 20.91
N ALA A 18 2.43 18.27 21.61
CA ALA A 18 3.46 19.28 21.33
C ALA A 18 4.86 18.64 21.35
N SER A 19 5.13 17.73 22.29
CA SER A 19 6.41 16.99 22.37
C SER A 19 6.68 16.13 21.13
N GLU A 20 5.69 15.41 20.61
CA GLU A 20 5.86 14.62 19.38
C GLU A 20 6.07 15.52 18.16
N ARG A 21 5.43 16.71 18.13
CA ARG A 21 5.64 17.70 17.07
C ARG A 21 7.05 18.27 17.15
N ASP A 22 7.54 18.54 18.35
CA ASP A 22 8.91 18.99 18.61
C ASP A 22 9.93 17.94 18.20
N GLU A 23 9.74 16.66 18.56
CA GLU A 23 10.60 15.56 18.10
C GLU A 23 10.62 15.44 16.58
N THR A 24 9.45 15.58 15.93
CA THR A 24 9.34 15.52 14.47
C THR A 24 10.00 16.71 13.79
N ALA A 25 9.87 17.92 14.36
CA ALA A 25 10.51 19.13 13.88
C ALA A 25 12.03 19.11 14.10
N ALA A 26 12.50 18.50 15.20
CA ALA A 26 13.93 18.37 15.49
C ALA A 26 14.68 17.41 14.54
N ASP A 27 13.97 16.51 13.86
CA ASP A 27 14.54 15.62 12.84
C ASP A 27 14.46 16.27 11.44
N PRO A 28 15.61 16.50 10.75
CA PRO A 28 15.62 17.04 9.40
C PRO A 28 14.75 16.28 8.41
N PHE A 29 14.66 14.95 8.54
CA PHE A 29 13.87 14.12 7.62
C PHE A 29 12.51 13.72 8.19
N CYS A 30 12.09 14.34 9.29
CA CYS A 30 10.89 13.97 10.03
C CYS A 30 10.82 12.44 10.18
N GLY A 31 11.90 11.79 10.60
CA GLY A 31 12.00 10.35 10.81
C GLY A 31 11.88 9.42 9.60
N PHE A 32 11.87 9.91 8.36
CA PHE A 32 11.96 9.05 7.15
C PHE A 32 13.38 8.52 6.88
N ASN A 33 14.37 9.06 7.59
CA ASN A 33 15.75 8.61 7.71
C ASN A 33 15.95 7.54 8.80
N VAL A 34 14.92 7.24 9.60
CA VAL A 34 15.05 6.26 10.68
C VAL A 34 14.96 4.85 10.11
N GLY A 35 16.02 4.07 10.33
CA GLY A 35 16.08 2.67 9.95
C GLY A 35 15.55 1.73 11.02
N SER A 36 15.82 0.43 10.87
CA SER A 36 15.61 -0.57 11.91
C SER A 36 16.79 -1.53 11.97
N THR A 37 17.13 -1.98 13.17
CA THR A 37 18.09 -3.07 13.40
C THR A 37 17.39 -4.15 14.20
N VAL A 38 17.15 -5.29 13.57
CA VAL A 38 16.46 -6.43 14.17
C VAL A 38 17.33 -7.68 14.04
N TYR A 39 16.82 -8.82 14.47
CA TYR A 39 17.56 -10.08 14.49
C TYR A 39 16.95 -11.10 13.52
N ARG A 40 17.79 -12.05 13.09
CA ARG A 40 17.43 -13.20 12.26
C ARG A 40 17.98 -14.47 12.89
N ALA A 41 17.20 -15.55 12.77
CA ALA A 41 17.63 -16.86 13.23
C ALA A 41 18.89 -17.32 12.47
N THR A 42 19.80 -17.97 13.20
CA THR A 42 21.00 -18.61 12.67
C THR A 42 20.79 -20.11 12.54
N VAL A 43 21.55 -20.73 11.64
CA VAL A 43 21.53 -22.19 11.46
C VAL A 43 22.09 -22.91 12.71
N ASP A 44 23.12 -22.35 13.32
CA ASP A 44 23.61 -22.79 14.61
C ASP A 44 22.69 -22.28 15.72
N LYS A 45 22.06 -23.21 16.46
CA LYS A 45 21.17 -22.92 17.59
C LYS A 45 21.91 -22.33 18.79
N ASN A 46 23.23 -22.49 18.85
CA ASN A 46 24.08 -21.97 19.91
C ASN A 46 24.70 -20.61 19.55
N ALA A 47 24.58 -20.16 18.30
CA ALA A 47 25.07 -18.86 17.88
C ALA A 47 24.10 -17.74 18.25
N ALA A 48 24.63 -16.55 18.49
CA ALA A 48 23.82 -15.35 18.63
C ALA A 48 23.05 -15.07 17.34
N ALA A 49 21.83 -14.54 17.47
CA ALA A 49 21.02 -14.17 16.32
C ALA A 49 21.77 -13.18 15.40
N GLN A 50 21.61 -13.35 14.09
CA GLN A 50 22.26 -12.48 13.12
C GLN A 50 21.57 -11.13 13.05
N LYS A 51 22.36 -10.06 13.11
CA LYS A 51 21.86 -8.69 12.92
C LYS A 51 21.36 -8.51 11.49
N PHE A 52 20.16 -7.96 11.35
CA PHE A 52 19.64 -7.43 10.09
C PHE A 52 19.43 -5.92 10.24
N VAL A 53 20.00 -5.16 9.31
CA VAL A 53 19.92 -3.69 9.29
C VAL A 53 19.12 -3.30 8.05
N PHE A 54 18.14 -2.43 8.26
CA PHE A 54 17.46 -1.69 7.20
C PHE A 54 17.73 -0.20 7.45
N GLU A 55 18.33 0.49 6.48
CA GLU A 55 18.94 1.81 6.67
C GLU A 55 17.95 2.97 6.71
N SER A 56 16.72 2.76 6.21
CA SER A 56 15.61 3.70 5.98
C SER A 56 15.30 3.93 4.50
N PRO A 57 14.06 4.34 4.16
CA PRO A 57 13.70 4.68 2.79
C PRO A 57 14.53 5.80 2.19
N VAL A 58 14.78 6.88 2.96
CA VAL A 58 15.55 8.03 2.47
C VAL A 58 16.98 7.61 2.16
N VAL A 59 17.71 7.02 3.12
CA VAL A 59 19.12 6.62 2.92
C VAL A 59 19.29 5.72 1.70
N ARG A 60 18.38 4.75 1.52
CA ARG A 60 18.43 3.85 0.37
C ARG A 60 18.04 4.51 -0.96
N LEU A 61 17.14 5.49 -0.97
CA LEU A 61 16.87 6.28 -2.19
C LEU A 61 18.09 7.10 -2.61
N LEU A 62 18.82 7.68 -1.65
CA LEU A 62 20.06 8.39 -1.95
C LEU A 62 21.11 7.44 -2.53
N SER A 63 21.38 6.32 -1.86
CA SER A 63 22.47 5.41 -2.21
C SER A 63 22.18 4.49 -3.41
N GLU A 64 20.93 4.04 -3.60
CA GLU A 64 20.58 3.05 -4.64
C GLU A 64 19.99 3.69 -5.91
N TYR A 65 19.47 4.92 -5.83
CA TYR A 65 18.73 5.57 -6.93
C TYR A 65 19.31 6.93 -7.33
N GLY A 66 20.32 7.41 -6.60
CA GLY A 66 20.97 8.70 -6.85
C GLY A 66 20.06 9.88 -6.57
N TYR A 67 19.07 9.74 -5.67
CA TYR A 67 18.33 10.89 -5.17
C TYR A 67 19.22 11.75 -4.27
N GLN A 68 18.90 13.03 -4.16
CA GLN A 68 19.63 14.00 -3.33
C GLN A 68 18.65 14.70 -2.40
N ASN A 69 19.07 15.04 -1.17
CA ASN A 69 18.29 15.93 -0.33
C ASN A 69 18.48 17.39 -0.80
N VAL A 70 17.58 18.27 -0.38
CA VAL A 70 17.60 19.69 -0.79
C VAL A 70 18.15 20.62 0.30
N TYR A 71 18.65 20.09 1.42
CA TYR A 71 19.18 20.92 2.49
C TYR A 71 20.57 21.43 2.14
N GLN A 72 20.80 22.73 2.34
CA GLN A 72 22.09 23.35 2.11
C GLN A 72 22.41 24.32 3.24
N ASN A 73 23.60 24.19 3.84
CA ASN A 73 24.06 25.03 4.96
C ASN A 73 23.06 25.15 6.12
N GLY A 74 22.31 24.07 6.39
CA GLY A 74 21.29 24.04 7.45
C GLY A 74 19.95 24.67 7.09
N LEU A 75 19.77 25.13 5.84
CA LEU A 75 18.54 25.72 5.32
C LEU A 75 17.80 24.75 4.40
N ASP A 76 16.50 24.99 4.23
CA ASP A 76 15.62 24.30 3.28
C ASP A 76 15.11 25.21 2.16
N ILE A 77 14.49 24.63 1.12
CA ILE A 77 14.08 25.36 -0.10
C ILE A 77 12.99 26.42 0.09
N LEU A 78 12.36 26.46 1.26
CA LEU A 78 11.38 27.46 1.69
C LEU A 78 12.03 28.62 2.45
N ASP A 79 13.26 28.46 2.92
CA ASP A 79 14.00 29.53 3.60
C ASP A 79 14.41 30.63 2.61
N PRO A 80 14.27 31.91 2.95
CA PRO A 80 14.60 33.03 2.06
C PRO A 80 16.06 33.06 1.61
N ASP A 81 16.97 32.64 2.50
CA ASP A 81 18.42 32.67 2.28
C ASP A 81 18.98 31.37 1.69
N TRP A 82 18.11 30.38 1.42
CA TRP A 82 18.54 29.12 0.82
C TRP A 82 19.05 29.32 -0.60
N LYS A 83 20.17 28.65 -0.90
CA LYS A 83 20.75 28.54 -2.24
C LYS A 83 21.18 27.10 -2.49
N PRO A 84 21.08 26.59 -3.72
CA PRO A 84 21.60 25.26 -4.04
C PRO A 84 23.13 25.22 -3.91
N PRO A 85 23.72 24.02 -3.74
CA PRO A 85 25.18 23.85 -3.74
C PRO A 85 25.76 24.26 -5.10
N PRO A 86 26.98 24.84 -5.15
CA PRO A 86 27.65 25.13 -6.41
C PRO A 86 27.94 23.84 -7.20
N ASP A 87 28.14 23.96 -8.52
CA ASP A 87 28.54 22.84 -9.37
C ASP A 87 29.95 22.32 -9.03
N ASP A 88 30.37 21.23 -9.67
CA ASP A 88 31.71 20.62 -9.50
C ASP A 88 32.86 21.59 -9.83
N THR A 89 32.59 22.71 -10.51
CA THR A 89 33.56 23.76 -10.83
C THR A 89 33.54 24.93 -9.85
N GLY A 90 32.69 24.86 -8.81
CA GLY A 90 32.52 25.89 -7.80
C GLY A 90 31.67 27.07 -8.26
N ARG A 91 30.92 26.96 -9.36
CA ARG A 91 30.02 28.02 -9.84
C ARG A 91 28.64 27.87 -9.22
N ASP A 92 28.05 29.01 -8.89
CA ASP A 92 26.64 29.05 -8.48
C ASP A 92 25.76 28.45 -9.60
N VAL A 93 24.84 27.58 -9.19
CA VAL A 93 23.79 27.03 -10.05
C VAL A 93 22.44 27.47 -9.52
N ASP A 94 21.43 27.45 -10.38
CA ASP A 94 20.05 27.66 -9.97
C ASP A 94 19.32 26.33 -9.85
N GLY A 95 18.25 26.31 -9.05
CA GLY A 95 17.31 25.20 -9.00
C GLY A 95 17.81 23.94 -8.26
N ILE A 96 17.10 22.83 -8.45
CA ILE A 96 17.41 21.52 -7.88
C ILE A 96 17.25 20.42 -8.93
N ALA A 97 17.97 19.30 -8.78
CA ALA A 97 17.81 18.17 -9.69
C ALA A 97 16.40 17.56 -9.63
N SER A 98 15.91 17.00 -10.74
CA SER A 98 14.64 16.25 -10.76
C SER A 98 14.68 15.00 -9.86
N THR A 99 15.86 14.49 -9.51
CA THR A 99 16.09 13.43 -8.52
C THR A 99 16.28 14.00 -7.12
N SER A 100 15.34 14.82 -6.65
CA SER A 100 15.38 15.42 -5.30
C SER A 100 14.41 14.75 -4.34
N ILE A 101 14.80 14.66 -3.06
CA ILE A 101 13.95 14.30 -1.92
C ILE A 101 13.65 15.59 -1.15
N VAL A 102 12.36 15.85 -1.00
CA VAL A 102 11.84 17.01 -0.29
C VAL A 102 10.96 16.51 0.84
N ILE A 103 11.13 17.06 2.03
CA ILE A 103 10.28 16.75 3.18
C ILE A 103 9.32 17.92 3.36
N TYR A 104 8.02 17.66 3.37
CA TYR A 104 7.05 18.69 3.69
C TYR A 104 6.99 18.92 5.20
N ARG A 105 7.79 19.87 5.69
CA ARG A 105 8.01 20.18 7.11
C ARG A 105 6.89 21.02 7.76
N TYR A 106 5.64 20.65 7.53
CA TYR A 106 4.49 21.44 7.98
C TYR A 106 4.29 21.47 9.51
N TYR A 107 5.01 20.62 10.25
CA TYR A 107 5.02 20.63 11.71
C TYR A 107 5.85 21.76 12.32
N ASP A 108 6.82 22.32 11.59
CA ASP A 108 7.74 23.32 12.12
C ASP A 108 6.98 24.51 12.72
N ALA A 109 6.02 25.07 11.98
CA ALA A 109 5.19 26.19 12.43
C ALA A 109 4.27 25.87 13.62
N GLY A 110 3.96 24.60 13.87
CA GLY A 110 3.13 24.14 14.99
C GLY A 110 3.92 23.45 16.11
N SER A 111 5.24 23.43 16.02
CA SER A 111 6.16 22.98 17.07
C SER A 111 6.44 24.14 18.03
N ALA A 112 6.77 23.84 19.29
CA ALA A 112 7.26 24.83 20.25
C ALA A 112 8.72 25.22 19.98
N LEU A 113 9.46 24.43 19.19
CA LEU A 113 10.85 24.71 18.82
C LEU A 113 10.98 25.81 17.77
N LEU A 114 10.14 25.77 16.73
CA LEU A 114 10.25 26.63 15.55
C LEU A 114 9.01 27.50 15.31
N GLY A 115 7.92 27.26 16.05
CA GLY A 115 6.61 27.86 15.81
C GLY A 115 5.88 28.27 17.08
N ASP A 116 4.55 28.22 17.04
CA ASP A 116 3.67 28.64 18.16
C ASP A 116 3.18 27.47 19.03
N GLY A 117 3.68 26.26 18.78
CA GLY A 117 3.25 25.04 19.47
C GLY A 117 1.82 24.58 19.15
N GLN A 118 1.10 25.24 18.25
CA GLN A 118 -0.30 24.93 17.92
C GLN A 118 -0.42 24.14 16.63
N ALA A 119 -1.15 23.01 16.70
CA ALA A 119 -1.56 22.29 15.51
C ALA A 119 -2.47 23.16 14.62
N ARG A 120 -2.45 22.89 13.31
CA ARG A 120 -3.34 23.52 12.33
C ARG A 120 -4.34 22.51 11.79
N ASP A 121 -5.41 23.02 11.19
CA ASP A 121 -6.38 22.18 10.47
C ASP A 121 -5.73 21.57 9.21
N VAL A 122 -6.16 20.36 8.83
CA VAL A 122 -5.68 19.66 7.62
C VAL A 122 -5.76 20.53 6.37
N LYS A 123 -6.76 21.42 6.28
CA LYS A 123 -6.93 22.37 5.17
C LYS A 123 -5.72 23.30 5.01
N THR A 124 -5.11 23.73 6.11
CA THR A 124 -3.90 24.57 6.09
C THR A 124 -2.72 23.78 5.54
N TYR A 125 -2.52 22.54 6.00
CA TYR A 125 -1.44 21.68 5.53
C TYR A 125 -1.61 21.29 4.06
N ALA A 126 -2.84 21.02 3.61
CA ALA A 126 -3.13 20.73 2.20
C ALA A 126 -2.77 21.91 1.29
N THR A 127 -3.12 23.13 1.72
CA THR A 127 -2.79 24.37 0.99
C THR A 127 -1.27 24.57 0.88
N GLY A 128 -0.55 24.38 1.99
CA GLY A 128 0.91 24.50 1.98
C GLY A 128 1.61 23.40 1.15
N LEU A 129 1.05 22.19 1.07
CA LEU A 129 1.56 21.14 0.18
C LEU A 129 1.50 21.59 -1.28
N GLY A 130 0.39 22.20 -1.70
CA GLY A 130 0.26 22.75 -3.05
C GLY A 130 1.31 23.83 -3.35
N GLN A 131 1.57 24.73 -2.40
CA GLN A 131 2.60 25.75 -2.52
C GLN A 131 4.01 25.14 -2.64
N LEU A 132 4.31 24.15 -1.81
CA LEU A 132 5.57 23.42 -1.87
C LEU A 132 5.78 22.74 -3.23
N ILE A 133 4.76 22.07 -3.77
CA ILE A 133 4.84 21.42 -5.08
C ILE A 133 5.20 22.44 -6.16
N LEU A 134 4.57 23.62 -6.17
CA LEU A 134 4.86 24.67 -7.15
C LEU A 134 6.27 25.24 -6.97
N ARG A 135 6.75 25.38 -5.73
CA ARG A 135 8.14 25.78 -5.44
C ARG A 135 9.14 24.76 -5.97
N VAL A 136 8.90 23.47 -5.74
CA VAL A 136 9.74 22.37 -6.25
C VAL A 136 9.74 22.36 -7.77
N ARG A 137 8.57 22.54 -8.40
CA ARG A 137 8.45 22.65 -9.86
C ARG A 137 9.32 23.78 -10.41
N ASP A 138 9.23 24.95 -9.80
CA ASP A 138 9.97 26.13 -10.25
C ASP A 138 11.49 25.92 -10.12
N LEU A 139 11.94 25.34 -9.00
CA LEU A 139 13.36 25.01 -8.78
C LEU A 139 13.86 23.93 -9.75
N VAL A 140 13.09 22.88 -10.02
CA VAL A 140 13.50 21.84 -10.99
C VAL A 140 13.58 22.42 -12.40
N SER A 141 12.67 23.32 -12.77
CA SER A 141 12.66 23.96 -14.08
C SER A 141 13.82 24.95 -14.29
N GLN A 142 14.43 25.43 -13.21
CA GLN A 142 15.59 26.31 -13.24
C GLN A 142 16.92 25.55 -13.33
N HIS A 143 16.92 24.24 -13.06
CA HIS A 143 18.15 23.46 -12.97
C HIS A 143 18.84 23.28 -14.33
N PRO A 144 20.14 23.65 -14.47
CA PRO A 144 20.86 23.52 -15.73
C PRO A 144 20.97 22.07 -16.23
N GLY A 145 20.89 21.88 -17.56
CA GLY A 145 21.36 20.65 -18.22
C GLY A 145 20.40 19.44 -18.25
N ALA A 146 19.31 19.42 -17.48
CA ALA A 146 18.28 18.37 -17.58
C ALA A 146 16.91 18.74 -16.93
N GLY A 147 16.67 20.02 -16.63
CA GLY A 147 15.46 20.46 -15.94
C GLY A 147 14.21 20.24 -16.80
N LEU A 148 13.33 19.33 -16.37
CA LEU A 148 11.96 19.22 -16.87
C LEU A 148 11.36 20.63 -16.98
N THR A 149 10.73 20.97 -18.11
CA THR A 149 9.96 22.22 -18.18
C THR A 149 8.83 22.19 -17.15
N LYS A 150 8.26 23.36 -16.81
CA LYS A 150 7.14 23.44 -15.86
C LYS A 150 5.95 22.54 -16.26
N ASP A 151 5.74 22.35 -17.56
CA ASP A 151 4.63 21.55 -18.10
C ASP A 151 4.93 20.04 -18.06
N GLU A 152 6.20 19.66 -18.23
CA GLU A 152 6.68 18.27 -18.13
C GLU A 152 6.92 17.83 -16.68
N PHE A 153 7.08 18.80 -15.77
CA PHE A 153 7.34 18.52 -14.37
C PHE A 153 6.25 17.65 -13.77
N ARG A 154 6.70 16.59 -13.09
CA ARG A 154 5.87 15.84 -12.17
C ARG A 154 6.61 15.62 -10.86
N CYS A 155 5.89 15.20 -9.82
CA CYS A 155 6.42 14.75 -8.55
C CYS A 155 5.69 13.49 -8.06
N TYR A 156 6.34 12.77 -7.15
CA TYR A 156 5.76 11.66 -6.41
C TYR A 156 5.45 12.13 -4.98
N LEU A 157 4.25 11.79 -4.50
CA LEU A 157 3.87 12.04 -3.11
C LEU A 157 3.98 10.73 -2.32
N VAL A 158 4.77 10.75 -1.25
CA VAL A 158 4.94 9.59 -0.36
C VAL A 158 4.53 9.99 1.04
N ALA A 159 3.39 9.49 1.48
CA ALA A 159 2.78 9.93 2.71
C ALA A 159 2.70 8.82 3.75
N HIS A 160 2.74 9.18 5.03
CA HIS A 160 2.56 8.24 6.14
C HIS A 160 1.42 8.73 7.04
N SER A 161 0.60 7.81 7.55
CA SER A 161 -0.45 8.11 8.53
C SER A 161 -1.34 9.29 8.09
N MET A 162 -1.59 10.28 8.95
CA MET A 162 -2.33 11.52 8.65
C MET A 162 -1.79 12.29 7.44
N GLY A 163 -0.51 12.16 7.09
CA GLY A 163 0.06 12.82 5.90
C GLY A 163 -0.66 12.39 4.62
N GLY A 164 -1.17 11.16 4.56
CA GLY A 164 -1.98 10.71 3.42
C GLY A 164 -3.34 11.42 3.34
N LEU A 165 -3.88 11.89 4.46
CA LEU A 165 -5.09 12.71 4.51
C LEU A 165 -4.81 14.14 4.05
N VAL A 166 -3.64 14.69 4.38
CA VAL A 166 -3.17 15.99 3.84
C VAL A 166 -3.04 15.92 2.32
N VAL A 167 -2.42 14.85 1.79
CA VAL A 167 -2.31 14.60 0.35
C VAL A 167 -3.70 14.51 -0.29
N ARG A 168 -4.61 13.73 0.31
CA ARG A 168 -5.97 13.58 -0.22
C ARG A 168 -6.78 14.87 -0.17
N ALA A 169 -6.69 15.64 0.92
CA ALA A 169 -7.35 16.93 1.02
C ALA A 169 -6.87 17.88 -0.09
N PHE A 170 -5.56 17.95 -0.33
CA PHE A 170 -4.98 18.73 -1.43
C PHE A 170 -5.47 18.29 -2.82
N LEU A 171 -5.53 16.97 -3.07
CA LEU A 171 -5.89 16.42 -4.38
C LEU A 171 -7.41 16.43 -4.64
N GLN A 172 -8.23 16.23 -3.61
CA GLN A 172 -9.69 16.09 -3.75
C GLN A 172 -10.43 17.42 -3.58
N ASN A 173 -10.05 18.23 -2.58
CA ASN A 173 -10.75 19.47 -2.30
C ASN A 173 -10.16 20.58 -3.18
N HIS A 174 -10.92 20.99 -4.18
CA HIS A 174 -10.48 21.96 -5.18
C HIS A 174 -10.14 23.34 -4.59
N ALA A 175 -10.65 23.68 -3.41
CA ALA A 175 -10.36 24.93 -2.71
C ALA A 175 -8.99 24.94 -2.00
N LEU A 176 -8.33 23.79 -1.83
CA LEU A 176 -7.09 23.64 -1.06
C LEU A 176 -5.82 23.56 -1.91
N GLY A 177 -5.90 23.93 -3.20
CA GLY A 177 -4.77 23.90 -4.10
C GLY A 177 -5.15 24.36 -5.50
N THR A 178 -4.15 24.69 -6.32
CA THR A 178 -4.40 25.10 -7.71
C THR A 178 -4.43 23.90 -8.66
N PRO A 179 -5.13 23.98 -9.80
CA PRO A 179 -5.11 22.93 -10.81
C PRO A 179 -3.70 22.55 -11.27
N GLU A 180 -2.81 23.53 -11.39
CA GLU A 180 -1.42 23.33 -11.85
C GLU A 180 -0.61 22.52 -10.83
N ALA A 181 -0.82 22.76 -9.53
CA ALA A 181 -0.16 22.00 -8.47
C ALA A 181 -0.63 20.53 -8.49
N ARG A 182 -1.95 20.29 -8.65
CA ARG A 182 -2.51 18.94 -8.72
C ARG A 182 -2.04 18.19 -9.97
N ALA A 183 -2.02 18.85 -11.12
CA ALA A 183 -1.53 18.29 -12.38
C ALA A 183 -0.04 17.91 -12.34
N SER A 184 0.71 18.45 -11.39
CA SER A 184 2.12 18.12 -11.16
C SER A 184 2.31 16.80 -10.41
N VAL A 185 1.27 16.15 -9.89
CA VAL A 185 1.40 14.88 -9.14
C VAL A 185 1.22 13.69 -10.08
N ASP A 186 2.23 12.81 -10.15
CA ASP A 186 2.16 11.60 -11.00
C ASP A 186 1.72 10.36 -10.23
N LYS A 187 2.27 10.13 -9.03
CA LYS A 187 1.98 8.95 -8.20
C LYS A 187 1.86 9.31 -6.73
N VAL A 188 0.97 8.61 -6.05
CA VAL A 188 0.73 8.74 -4.61
C VAL A 188 0.92 7.40 -3.92
N PHE A 189 1.88 7.33 -3.00
CA PHE A 189 2.11 6.16 -2.15
C PHE A 189 1.78 6.51 -0.70
N THR A 190 1.02 5.66 -0.03
CA THR A 190 0.64 5.87 1.38
C THR A 190 1.08 4.70 2.25
N PHE A 191 1.73 5.00 3.38
CA PHE A 191 2.03 4.06 4.46
C PHE A 191 0.99 4.23 5.57
N ALA A 192 0.21 3.19 5.84
CA ALA A 192 -0.68 3.12 7.00
C ALA A 192 -1.60 4.35 7.19
N THR A 193 -2.09 4.94 6.10
CA THR A 193 -3.00 6.08 6.19
C THR A 193 -4.41 5.60 6.57
N PRO A 194 -5.06 6.21 7.59
CA PRO A 194 -6.45 5.92 7.94
C PRO A 194 -7.40 6.58 6.94
N HIS A 195 -7.43 6.07 5.71
CA HIS A 195 -8.23 6.59 4.59
C HIS A 195 -9.73 6.69 4.89
N ASN A 196 -10.24 5.81 5.74
CA ASN A 196 -11.63 5.83 6.20
C ASN A 196 -11.75 6.16 7.71
N GLY A 197 -10.75 6.84 8.29
CA GLY A 197 -10.74 7.21 9.70
C GLY A 197 -10.23 6.11 10.64
N ILE A 198 -10.32 6.39 11.94
CA ILE A 198 -9.90 5.49 13.03
C ILE A 198 -11.14 5.13 13.86
N ASP A 199 -11.26 3.86 14.25
CA ASP A 199 -12.38 3.38 15.07
C ASP A 199 -11.91 3.08 16.50
N VAL A 200 -12.72 3.42 17.51
CA VAL A 200 -12.47 3.09 18.92
C VAL A 200 -13.55 2.16 19.45
N ALA A 201 -13.13 0.97 19.92
CA ALA A 201 -14.02 -0.08 20.42
C ALA A 201 -15.18 -0.45 19.47
N GLY A 202 -14.94 -0.43 18.15
CA GLY A 202 -15.97 -0.77 17.15
C GLY A 202 -16.91 0.39 16.78
N ILE A 203 -16.73 1.56 17.37
CA ILE A 203 -17.49 2.77 17.05
C ILE A 203 -16.53 3.78 16.40
N ASN A 204 -16.93 4.40 15.29
CA ASN A 204 -16.16 5.54 14.76
C ASN A 204 -16.20 6.67 15.79
N VAL A 205 -15.04 7.18 16.18
CA VAL A 205 -14.88 8.01 17.39
C VAL A 205 -15.97 9.10 17.46
N PRO A 206 -16.86 9.05 18.48
CA PRO A 206 -17.81 10.12 18.72
C PRO A 206 -17.08 11.43 19.06
N THR A 207 -17.59 12.56 18.58
CA THR A 207 -17.01 13.91 18.68
C THR A 207 -16.72 14.43 20.10
N TRP A 208 -17.06 13.69 21.17
CA TRP A 208 -17.01 14.17 22.56
C TRP A 208 -15.80 13.67 23.39
N LEU A 209 -14.84 12.93 22.82
CA LEU A 209 -13.60 12.50 23.49
C LEU A 209 -12.38 13.30 22.98
N SER A 210 -11.97 14.31 23.76
CA SER A 210 -10.91 15.32 23.54
C SER A 210 -11.08 16.25 22.34
N ALA A 211 -11.29 17.55 22.62
CA ALA A 211 -12.00 18.48 21.75
C ALA A 211 -11.22 19.08 20.55
N SER A 212 -9.89 18.92 20.45
CA SER A 212 -9.09 19.59 19.41
C SER A 212 -8.46 18.65 18.37
N GLU A 213 -8.02 17.44 18.75
CA GLU A 213 -7.04 16.68 17.97
C GLU A 213 -7.49 15.26 17.55
N MET A 214 -8.54 14.70 18.15
CA MET A 214 -9.15 13.41 17.74
C MET A 214 -10.25 13.54 16.68
N ASN A 215 -10.65 14.77 16.36
CA ASN A 215 -11.71 15.06 15.38
C ASN A 215 -11.23 14.84 13.93
N THR A 216 -9.93 14.96 13.64
CA THR A 216 -9.38 14.86 12.27
C THR A 216 -9.63 13.52 11.57
N PHE A 217 -9.82 12.44 12.34
CA PHE A 217 -10.05 11.08 11.83
C PHE A 217 -11.51 10.62 11.94
N ASN A 218 -12.39 11.48 12.45
CA ASN A 218 -13.83 11.24 12.43
C ASN A 218 -14.37 11.46 11.01
N ARG A 219 -15.19 10.52 10.51
CA ARG A 219 -15.63 10.53 9.11
C ARG A 219 -16.39 11.80 8.71
N ASP A 220 -17.13 12.45 9.61
CA ASP A 220 -17.84 13.70 9.33
C ASP A 220 -16.86 14.86 9.11
N LYS A 221 -15.84 14.96 9.97
CA LYS A 221 -14.79 15.97 9.80
C LYS A 221 -13.90 15.67 8.60
N MET A 222 -13.64 14.39 8.31
CA MET A 222 -12.98 13.98 7.07
C MET A 222 -13.76 14.43 5.84
N ALA A 223 -15.09 14.26 5.84
CA ALA A 223 -15.93 14.69 4.74
C ALA A 223 -15.81 16.20 4.47
N ASP A 224 -15.71 17.02 5.51
CA ASP A 224 -15.52 18.47 5.42
C ASP A 224 -14.21 18.86 4.71
N TYR A 225 -13.05 18.33 5.12
CA TYR A 225 -11.79 18.74 4.50
C TYR A 225 -11.48 18.01 3.19
N LEU A 226 -12.03 16.81 2.98
CA LEU A 226 -11.91 16.08 1.71
C LEU A 226 -12.90 16.56 0.64
N ASP A 227 -13.83 17.44 1.01
CA ASP A 227 -14.94 17.92 0.16
C ASP A 227 -15.70 16.77 -0.50
N THR A 228 -16.13 15.81 0.33
CA THR A 228 -16.90 14.66 -0.15
C THR A 228 -18.32 14.67 0.39
N SER A 229 -19.29 14.52 -0.51
CA SER A 229 -20.69 14.30 -0.18
C SER A 229 -20.95 12.87 0.32
N ALA A 230 -19.94 11.99 0.30
CA ALA A 230 -20.05 10.55 0.55
C ALA A 230 -20.32 10.15 2.02
N ALA A 231 -20.54 11.11 2.92
CA ALA A 231 -21.03 10.82 4.27
C ALA A 231 -22.37 10.05 4.27
N ALA A 232 -23.15 10.10 3.17
CA ALA A 232 -24.44 9.40 3.04
C ALA A 232 -24.33 7.86 3.15
N ASP A 233 -23.22 7.25 2.70
CA ASP A 233 -22.98 5.80 2.78
C ASP A 233 -22.01 5.43 3.93
N GLY A 234 -21.64 6.40 4.78
CA GLY A 234 -20.76 6.20 5.93
C GLY A 234 -19.29 5.96 5.60
N ARG A 235 -18.84 6.29 4.37
CA ARG A 235 -17.46 6.07 3.90
C ARG A 235 -16.83 7.32 3.29
N VAL A 236 -15.56 7.55 3.59
CA VAL A 236 -14.79 8.70 3.06
C VAL A 236 -13.51 8.28 2.35
N ASP A 237 -13.35 6.99 2.04
CA ASP A 237 -12.19 6.38 1.38
C ASP A 237 -12.37 6.13 -0.12
N CYS A 238 -13.51 6.58 -0.69
CA CYS A 238 -13.73 6.57 -2.13
C CYS A 238 -13.14 7.85 -2.75
N LEU A 239 -12.23 7.70 -3.70
CA LEU A 239 -11.72 8.79 -4.51
C LEU A 239 -12.83 9.32 -5.45
N PRO A 240 -12.94 10.64 -5.65
CA PRO A 240 -13.92 11.23 -6.54
C PRO A 240 -13.60 10.92 -8.01
N ALA A 241 -14.64 10.91 -8.85
CA ALA A 241 -14.49 10.78 -10.29
C ALA A 241 -13.66 11.95 -10.86
N GLY A 242 -12.80 11.67 -11.83
CA GLY A 242 -11.95 12.68 -12.46
C GLY A 242 -10.77 13.18 -11.63
N ILE A 243 -10.48 12.58 -10.46
CA ILE A 243 -9.30 12.90 -9.67
C ILE A 243 -8.01 12.80 -10.51
N GLN A 244 -7.08 13.70 -10.26
CA GLN A 244 -5.74 13.71 -10.85
C GLN A 244 -4.68 13.59 -9.75
N PRO A 245 -3.74 12.62 -9.83
CA PRO A 245 -3.62 11.60 -10.87
C PRO A 245 -4.76 10.57 -10.80
N SER A 246 -4.88 9.71 -11.81
CA SER A 246 -5.96 8.70 -11.84
C SER A 246 -5.86 7.73 -10.64
N PRO A 247 -6.97 7.11 -10.19
CA PRO A 247 -6.98 6.19 -9.04
C PRO A 247 -5.95 5.04 -9.14
N GLU A 248 -5.59 4.62 -10.35
CA GLU A 248 -4.57 3.58 -10.60
C GLU A 248 -3.16 4.01 -10.17
N ARG A 249 -2.92 5.32 -10.04
CA ARG A 249 -1.67 5.95 -9.57
C ARG A 249 -1.65 6.18 -8.06
N PHE A 250 -2.57 5.54 -7.32
CA PHE A 250 -2.54 5.47 -5.86
C PHE A 250 -2.15 4.06 -5.39
N PHE A 251 -1.27 4.02 -4.38
CA PHE A 251 -0.87 2.78 -3.70
C PHE A 251 -1.05 2.90 -2.18
N CYS A 252 -1.71 1.90 -1.59
CA CYS A 252 -1.90 1.78 -0.14
C CYS A 252 -1.06 0.63 0.43
N MET A 253 -0.02 0.97 1.19
CA MET A 253 0.76 0.01 1.97
C MET A 253 0.15 -0.13 3.37
N ILE A 254 -0.33 -1.33 3.69
CA ILE A 254 -1.16 -1.59 4.87
C ILE A 254 -0.39 -2.48 5.84
N GLY A 255 -0.36 -2.09 7.12
CA GLY A 255 0.23 -2.88 8.20
C GLY A 255 -0.79 -3.80 8.88
N SER A 256 -0.32 -4.92 9.44
CA SER A 256 -1.14 -5.90 10.17
C SER A 256 -0.59 -6.31 11.54
N ASN A 257 0.48 -5.66 12.03
CA ASN A 257 1.07 -6.02 13.33
C ASN A 257 0.61 -5.10 14.46
N ARG A 258 -0.50 -5.47 15.11
CA ARG A 258 -0.99 -4.83 16.33
C ARG A 258 -0.21 -5.16 17.60
N GLY A 259 0.48 -6.30 17.63
CA GLY A 259 1.17 -6.79 18.83
C GLY A 259 2.36 -5.92 19.24
N ASP A 260 3.13 -5.48 18.25
CA ASP A 260 4.36 -4.70 18.47
C ASP A 260 4.11 -3.18 18.52
N TYR A 261 2.86 -2.74 18.60
CA TYR A 261 2.53 -1.32 18.80
C TYR A 261 2.37 -1.00 20.29
N GLU A 262 3.37 -0.32 20.87
CA GLU A 262 3.42 0.01 22.30
C GLU A 262 2.95 1.44 22.63
N VAL A 263 2.61 2.24 21.62
CA VAL A 263 2.12 3.62 21.83
C VAL A 263 0.83 3.58 22.66
N ALA A 264 0.78 4.45 23.69
CA ALA A 264 -0.29 4.53 24.69
C ALA A 264 -0.44 3.31 25.63
N GLN A 265 0.68 2.73 26.10
CA GLN A 265 0.71 1.63 27.10
C GLN A 265 -0.12 0.39 26.72
N GLY A 266 -0.27 0.11 25.42
CA GLY A 266 -1.00 -1.07 24.95
C GLY A 266 -2.53 -0.95 24.95
N LEU A 267 -3.11 0.21 25.29
CA LEU A 267 -4.56 0.49 25.13
C LEU A 267 -5.01 0.36 23.67
N SER A 268 -4.10 0.62 22.73
CA SER A 268 -4.27 0.45 21.30
C SER A 268 -4.40 -1.02 20.84
N ARG A 269 -4.14 -2.00 21.73
CA ARG A 269 -4.33 -3.43 21.43
C ARG A 269 -5.79 -3.89 21.58
N MET A 270 -6.64 -3.08 22.23
CA MET A 270 -8.04 -3.42 22.53
C MET A 270 -9.01 -3.27 21.34
N PHE A 271 -8.54 -2.90 20.13
CA PHE A 271 -9.38 -2.89 18.94
C PHE A 271 -9.67 -4.33 18.48
N ALA A 272 -10.68 -4.95 19.07
CA ALA A 272 -11.14 -6.29 18.74
C ALA A 272 -11.84 -6.32 17.36
N GLY A 273 -11.57 -7.39 16.60
CA GLY A 273 -12.47 -7.90 15.55
C GLY A 273 -11.95 -7.94 14.11
N GLN A 274 -10.98 -7.12 13.74
CA GLN A 274 -10.42 -7.07 12.37
C GLN A 274 -8.97 -6.57 12.44
N GLY A 275 -8.04 -7.17 11.70
CA GLY A 275 -6.61 -6.86 11.79
C GLY A 275 -6.30 -5.37 11.64
N SER A 276 -5.21 -4.95 12.29
CA SER A 276 -4.72 -3.57 12.29
C SER A 276 -3.20 -3.55 12.44
N ASP A 277 -2.59 -2.40 12.16
CA ASP A 277 -1.18 -2.13 12.45
C ASP A 277 -0.95 -1.63 13.90
N GLY A 278 -1.95 -1.79 14.77
CA GLY A 278 -1.98 -1.23 16.12
C GLY A 278 -2.70 0.12 16.23
N LEU A 279 -2.97 0.82 15.12
CA LEU A 279 -3.74 2.07 15.13
C LEU A 279 -4.85 2.08 14.08
N VAL A 280 -4.52 1.71 12.85
CA VAL A 280 -5.41 1.77 11.70
C VAL A 280 -5.86 0.34 11.35
N ARG A 281 -7.19 0.13 11.35
CA ARG A 281 -7.78 -1.12 10.88
C ARG A 281 -7.54 -1.29 9.38
N ILE A 282 -7.32 -2.53 8.96
CA ILE A 282 -7.12 -2.89 7.54
C ILE A 282 -8.28 -2.36 6.67
N ASP A 283 -9.52 -2.47 7.14
CA ASP A 283 -10.72 -2.03 6.43
C ASP A 283 -10.77 -0.50 6.23
N ASN A 284 -10.04 0.27 7.03
CA ASN A 284 -9.94 1.73 6.90
C ASN A 284 -8.64 2.20 6.21
N ALA A 285 -7.75 1.27 5.83
CA ALA A 285 -6.40 1.58 5.32
C ALA A 285 -6.27 1.52 3.80
N ALA A 286 -7.37 1.31 3.07
CA ALA A 286 -7.40 1.20 1.61
C ALA A 286 -8.25 2.30 0.98
N LEU A 287 -7.96 2.60 -0.29
CA LEU A 287 -8.77 3.49 -1.12
C LEU A 287 -9.57 2.69 -2.14
N TRP A 288 -10.67 3.30 -2.56
CA TRP A 288 -11.54 2.78 -3.60
C TRP A 288 -11.90 3.88 -4.60
N TYR A 289 -12.45 3.50 -5.74
CA TYR A 289 -13.00 4.43 -6.71
C TYR A 289 -14.15 3.76 -7.45
N LYS A 290 -15.00 4.53 -8.12
CA LYS A 290 -16.00 3.97 -9.05
C LYS A 290 -15.46 4.09 -10.48
N ASP A 291 -15.54 3.00 -11.24
CA ASP A 291 -15.24 3.05 -12.67
C ASP A 291 -16.36 3.76 -13.45
N ASP A 292 -16.20 3.88 -14.78
CA ASP A 292 -17.18 4.54 -15.66
C ASP A 292 -18.56 3.88 -15.65
N ALA A 293 -18.64 2.60 -15.26
CA ALA A 293 -19.89 1.85 -15.08
C ALA A 293 -20.48 2.02 -13.67
N GLY A 294 -19.86 2.83 -12.81
CA GLY A 294 -20.28 3.06 -11.42
C GLY A 294 -19.91 1.93 -10.46
N LYS A 295 -19.15 0.92 -10.90
CA LYS A 295 -18.75 -0.23 -10.08
C LYS A 295 -17.58 0.16 -9.20
N LEU A 296 -17.67 -0.22 -7.92
CA LEU A 296 -16.59 0.03 -6.96
C LEU A 296 -15.38 -0.83 -7.27
N LYS A 297 -14.22 -0.20 -7.41
CA LYS A 297 -12.92 -0.81 -7.70
C LYS A 297 -11.91 -0.45 -6.60
N PRO A 298 -11.01 -1.38 -6.26
CA PRO A 298 -9.95 -1.10 -5.31
C PRO A 298 -8.79 -0.34 -5.97
N THR A 299 -8.15 0.58 -5.26
CA THR A 299 -6.82 1.05 -5.66
C THR A 299 -5.76 -0.03 -5.39
N ALA A 300 -4.54 0.17 -5.91
CA ALA A 300 -3.45 -0.77 -5.67
C ALA A 300 -3.14 -0.85 -4.16
N ARG A 301 -3.05 -2.07 -3.60
CA ARG A 301 -2.71 -2.22 -2.18
C ARG A 301 -1.89 -3.48 -1.88
N ALA A 302 -1.04 -3.39 -0.88
CA ALA A 302 -0.29 -4.53 -0.35
C ALA A 302 -0.26 -4.53 1.17
N PHE A 303 -0.01 -5.71 1.74
CA PHE A 303 -0.09 -5.97 3.18
C PHE A 303 1.27 -6.41 3.71
N THR A 304 1.63 -5.95 4.90
CA THR A 304 2.86 -6.38 5.58
C THR A 304 2.64 -6.50 7.08
N TYR A 305 3.31 -7.46 7.69
CA TYR A 305 3.30 -7.65 9.14
C TYR A 305 4.20 -6.62 9.83
N ARG A 306 3.76 -5.37 9.87
CA ARG A 306 4.44 -4.23 10.51
C ARG A 306 3.44 -3.37 11.28
N SER A 307 3.95 -2.75 12.35
CA SER A 307 3.19 -1.83 13.18
C SER A 307 3.10 -0.45 12.52
N HIS A 308 2.23 0.41 13.05
CA HIS A 308 2.04 1.76 12.51
C HIS A 308 3.33 2.60 12.57
N SER A 309 4.09 2.47 13.66
CA SER A 309 5.37 3.13 13.92
C SER A 309 6.26 2.29 14.86
N GLY A 310 7.42 2.83 15.26
CA GLY A 310 8.40 2.15 16.13
C GLY A 310 9.43 1.34 15.35
N PHE A 311 10.24 0.53 16.06
CA PHE A 311 11.32 -0.26 15.46
C PHE A 311 10.82 -1.32 14.46
N PHE A 312 9.61 -1.84 14.68
CA PHE A 312 8.91 -2.75 13.75
C PHE A 312 7.90 -2.02 12.85
N GLY A 313 8.01 -0.68 12.79
CA GLY A 313 7.10 0.19 12.06
C GLY A 313 7.16 -0.01 10.55
N ILE A 314 6.05 0.28 9.89
CA ILE A 314 5.87 0.06 8.45
C ILE A 314 6.85 0.87 7.59
N VAL A 315 7.13 2.12 7.95
CA VAL A 315 8.07 3.00 7.22
C VAL A 315 9.50 2.44 7.29
N ASN A 316 9.85 1.82 8.42
CA ASN A 316 11.21 1.37 8.72
C ASN A 316 11.40 -0.11 8.33
N SER A 317 10.76 -0.55 7.24
CA SER A 317 10.74 -1.96 6.83
C SER A 317 11.17 -2.20 5.39
N GLU A 318 11.90 -3.30 5.19
CA GLU A 318 12.33 -3.78 3.89
C GLU A 318 11.13 -4.02 2.97
N GLU A 319 10.07 -4.67 3.46
CA GLU A 319 8.89 -5.02 2.70
C GLU A 319 8.18 -3.79 2.12
N ALA A 320 7.98 -2.77 2.96
CA ALA A 320 7.27 -1.55 2.55
C ALA A 320 8.15 -0.70 1.62
N TYR A 321 9.45 -0.63 1.87
CA TYR A 321 10.41 0.03 0.98
C TYR A 321 10.46 -0.63 -0.40
N GLN A 322 10.50 -1.96 -0.45
CA GLN A 322 10.55 -2.70 -1.71
C GLN A 322 9.26 -2.53 -2.52
N ASN A 323 8.11 -2.32 -1.86
CA ASN A 323 6.87 -1.90 -2.53
C ASN A 323 6.96 -0.46 -3.05
N LEU A 324 7.40 0.49 -2.20
CA LEU A 324 7.56 1.91 -2.59
C LEU A 324 8.36 2.05 -3.87
N VAL A 325 9.57 1.49 -3.92
CA VAL A 325 10.47 1.68 -5.07
C VAL A 325 10.05 0.92 -6.33
N ARG A 326 9.19 -0.10 -6.21
CA ARG A 326 8.61 -0.79 -7.38
C ARG A 326 7.36 -0.09 -7.86
N PHE A 327 6.61 0.53 -6.97
CA PHE A 327 5.53 1.42 -7.37
C PHE A 327 6.06 2.69 -8.04
N LEU A 328 7.13 3.29 -7.53
CA LEU A 328 7.71 4.49 -8.15
C LEU A 328 8.46 4.17 -9.46
N PHE A 329 9.25 3.10 -9.48
CA PHE A 329 10.24 2.84 -10.54
C PHE A 329 10.20 1.43 -11.14
N GLY A 330 9.15 0.66 -10.86
CA GLY A 330 8.97 -0.68 -11.42
C GLY A 330 8.51 -0.62 -12.86
N ASP A 331 8.42 -1.81 -13.45
CA ASP A 331 8.17 -2.00 -14.89
C ASP A 331 6.84 -2.71 -15.14
N VAL A 332 6.33 -3.46 -14.14
CA VAL A 332 5.12 -4.28 -14.27
C VAL A 332 4.26 -4.15 -13.03
N ARG A 333 2.96 -4.00 -13.25
CA ARG A 333 1.91 -4.08 -12.23
C ARG A 333 1.12 -5.37 -12.44
N VAL A 334 0.81 -6.08 -11.35
CA VAL A 334 -0.10 -7.22 -11.34
C VAL A 334 -1.11 -7.07 -10.22
N ASP A 335 -2.40 -6.95 -10.56
CA ASP A 335 -3.50 -6.99 -9.61
C ASP A 335 -3.95 -8.45 -9.41
N LEU A 336 -4.02 -8.90 -8.16
CA LEU A 336 -4.25 -10.29 -7.76
C LEU A 336 -5.66 -10.46 -7.20
N TRP A 337 -6.43 -11.35 -7.83
CA TRP A 337 -7.80 -11.69 -7.45
C TRP A 337 -7.94 -13.19 -7.23
N PHE A 338 -8.83 -13.58 -6.32
CA PHE A 338 -9.36 -14.93 -6.21
C PHE A 338 -10.86 -14.88 -6.49
N ASP A 339 -11.26 -15.51 -7.59
CA ASP A 339 -12.65 -15.62 -8.00
C ASP A 339 -13.17 -17.00 -7.56
N VAL A 340 -14.10 -17.01 -6.60
CA VAL A 340 -14.71 -18.22 -6.05
C VAL A 340 -15.79 -18.71 -6.99
N ASP A 341 -15.68 -19.95 -7.46
CA ASP A 341 -16.75 -20.56 -8.29
C ASP A 341 -17.84 -21.13 -7.37
N GLN A 342 -17.46 -21.97 -6.41
CA GLN A 342 -18.36 -22.66 -5.50
C GLN A 342 -17.74 -22.90 -4.11
N VAL A 343 -18.59 -22.91 -3.08
CA VAL A 343 -18.28 -23.40 -1.74
C VAL A 343 -19.22 -24.56 -1.39
N ALA A 344 -18.72 -25.52 -0.63
CA ALA A 344 -19.49 -26.64 -0.10
C ALA A 344 -19.34 -26.72 1.41
N LEU A 345 -20.48 -26.86 2.08
CA LEU A 345 -20.53 -27.14 3.51
C LEU A 345 -20.15 -28.60 3.80
N PRO A 346 -19.77 -28.92 5.04
CA PRO A 346 -19.61 -30.30 5.48
C PRO A 346 -20.90 -31.13 5.24
N PRO A 347 -20.77 -32.42 4.92
CA PRO A 347 -21.90 -33.26 4.50
C PRO A 347 -22.98 -33.44 5.58
N ASP A 348 -22.60 -33.34 6.85
CA ASP A 348 -23.51 -33.52 7.99
C ASP A 348 -24.29 -32.25 8.33
N ILE A 349 -23.96 -31.11 7.71
CA ILE A 349 -24.76 -29.89 7.83
C ILE A 349 -25.95 -29.96 6.86
N PRO A 350 -27.20 -29.83 7.32
CA PRO A 350 -28.37 -29.83 6.45
C PRO A 350 -28.30 -28.71 5.40
N LYS A 351 -28.70 -29.01 4.16
CA LYS A 351 -28.61 -28.06 3.03
C LYS A 351 -29.47 -26.80 3.20
N ASP A 352 -30.52 -26.89 3.98
CA ASP A 352 -31.50 -25.85 4.27
C ASP A 352 -31.22 -25.12 5.61
N ALA A 353 -30.14 -25.47 6.30
CA ALA A 353 -29.78 -24.83 7.55
C ALA A 353 -29.32 -23.38 7.35
N ASP A 354 -29.63 -22.51 8.32
CA ASP A 354 -29.03 -21.18 8.39
C ASP A 354 -27.59 -21.32 8.89
N VAL A 355 -26.64 -21.08 7.99
CA VAL A 355 -25.21 -21.27 8.24
C VAL A 355 -24.47 -19.94 8.17
N ASP A 356 -23.81 -19.59 9.27
CA ASP A 356 -22.80 -18.56 9.30
C ASP A 356 -21.42 -19.24 9.28
N ALA A 357 -20.59 -18.90 8.30
CA ALA A 357 -19.22 -19.36 8.21
C ALA A 357 -18.36 -18.27 7.53
N LEU A 358 -17.17 -18.00 8.07
CA LEU A 358 -16.28 -16.94 7.58
C LEU A 358 -15.05 -17.54 6.89
N TYR A 359 -15.05 -17.54 5.56
CA TYR A 359 -13.93 -18.02 4.77
C TYR A 359 -12.78 -17.01 4.82
N GLN A 360 -11.64 -17.45 5.35
CA GLN A 360 -10.42 -16.66 5.43
C GLN A 360 -9.48 -17.04 4.27
N VAL A 361 -9.24 -16.09 3.37
CA VAL A 361 -8.35 -16.24 2.22
C VAL A 361 -7.01 -15.57 2.51
N GLU A 362 -5.96 -16.37 2.55
CA GLU A 362 -4.59 -15.99 2.83
C GLU A 362 -3.79 -15.79 1.54
N LEU A 363 -2.85 -14.84 1.56
CA LEU A 363 -1.94 -14.56 0.45
C LEU A 363 -0.52 -14.29 0.96
N LEU A 364 0.46 -14.96 0.37
CA LEU A 364 1.88 -14.61 0.47
C LEU A 364 2.46 -14.44 -0.93
N ALA A 365 2.93 -13.25 -1.28
CA ALA A 365 3.53 -12.97 -2.58
C ALA A 365 4.98 -12.50 -2.43
N ALA A 366 5.93 -13.22 -3.04
CA ALA A 366 7.35 -12.91 -2.96
C ALA A 366 8.03 -12.96 -4.35
N PRO A 367 8.84 -11.96 -4.72
CA PRO A 367 9.63 -12.02 -5.94
C PRO A 367 10.73 -13.07 -5.81
N ARG A 368 11.15 -13.63 -6.96
CA ARG A 368 12.16 -14.70 -7.04
C ARG A 368 13.39 -14.39 -6.17
N GLY A 369 13.77 -15.35 -5.33
CA GLY A 369 15.01 -15.32 -4.54
C GLY A 369 15.04 -14.30 -3.40
N LYS A 370 13.91 -13.70 -3.04
CA LYS A 370 13.81 -12.81 -1.87
C LYS A 370 13.20 -13.57 -0.68
N ARG A 371 13.62 -13.20 0.53
CA ARG A 371 13.19 -13.82 1.81
C ARG A 371 12.10 -13.01 2.52
N TRP A 372 11.58 -12.01 1.84
CA TRP A 372 10.57 -11.07 2.30
C TRP A 372 9.44 -11.06 1.27
N TYR A 373 8.28 -10.55 1.67
CA TYR A 373 7.08 -10.54 0.85
C TYR A 373 6.80 -9.15 0.29
N LEU A 374 6.33 -9.06 -0.95
CA LEU A 374 5.68 -7.86 -1.47
C LEU A 374 4.31 -7.68 -0.82
N SER A 375 3.62 -8.78 -0.54
CA SER A 375 2.35 -8.76 0.17
C SER A 375 2.19 -10.02 1.01
N ARG A 376 1.76 -9.85 2.26
CA ARG A 376 1.56 -10.90 3.25
C ARG A 376 0.30 -10.61 4.03
N ARG A 377 -0.64 -11.55 3.96
CA ARG A 377 -1.85 -11.56 4.80
C ARG A 377 -2.24 -12.98 5.15
N VAL A 378 -2.31 -13.28 6.44
CA VAL A 378 -2.58 -14.63 6.98
C VAL A 378 -3.45 -14.53 8.23
N ALA A 379 -4.13 -15.63 8.57
CA ALA A 379 -5.05 -15.68 9.69
C ALA A 379 -4.38 -15.37 11.04
N GLU A 380 -3.15 -15.85 11.25
CA GLU A 380 -2.38 -15.63 12.48
C GLU A 380 -2.03 -14.14 12.73
N GLU A 381 -2.18 -13.30 11.71
CA GLU A 381 -1.94 -11.85 11.76
C GLU A 381 -3.23 -11.04 11.66
N ASP A 382 -4.39 -11.70 11.79
CA ASP A 382 -5.73 -11.12 11.66
C ASP A 382 -5.95 -10.35 10.35
N SER A 383 -5.18 -10.65 9.32
CA SER A 383 -5.17 -9.92 8.05
C SER A 383 -5.77 -10.62 6.82
N PRO A 384 -6.30 -11.87 6.87
CA PRO A 384 -6.77 -12.55 5.66
C PRO A 384 -7.92 -11.77 5.01
N ALA A 385 -8.17 -12.02 3.73
CA ALA A 385 -9.38 -11.51 3.10
C ALA A 385 -10.55 -12.40 3.52
N CYS A 386 -11.62 -11.79 4.03
CA CYS A 386 -12.76 -12.54 4.55
C CYS A 386 -13.98 -12.44 3.63
N ARG A 387 -14.70 -13.55 3.49
CA ARG A 387 -16.05 -13.60 2.93
C ARG A 387 -16.91 -14.57 3.73
N THR A 388 -18.15 -14.20 3.99
CA THR A 388 -19.10 -15.10 4.64
C THR A 388 -19.68 -16.11 3.65
N HIS A 389 -20.20 -17.23 4.16
CA HIS A 389 -20.93 -18.20 3.33
C HIS A 389 -22.11 -17.54 2.59
N LYS A 390 -22.85 -16.68 3.28
CA LYS A 390 -23.97 -15.92 2.72
C LYS A 390 -23.50 -15.03 1.58
N GLU A 391 -22.42 -14.27 1.75
CA GLU A 391 -21.85 -13.45 0.67
C GLU A 391 -21.42 -14.29 -0.55
N LEU A 392 -20.78 -15.45 -0.33
CA LEU A 392 -20.32 -16.31 -1.43
C LEU A 392 -21.43 -17.09 -2.14
N THR A 393 -22.60 -17.23 -1.50
CA THR A 393 -23.75 -17.97 -2.04
C THR A 393 -24.90 -17.06 -2.47
N ASP A 394 -24.80 -15.76 -2.24
CA ASP A 394 -25.80 -14.76 -2.62
C ASP A 394 -25.83 -14.57 -4.14
N ALA A 395 -26.89 -15.10 -4.77
CA ALA A 395 -27.12 -14.96 -6.20
C ALA A 395 -27.46 -13.52 -6.62
N ALA A 396 -27.92 -12.66 -5.70
CA ALA A 396 -28.24 -11.27 -6.00
C ALA A 396 -26.98 -10.40 -6.12
N ASN A 397 -25.88 -10.79 -5.46
CA ASN A 397 -24.62 -10.05 -5.43
C ASN A 397 -23.43 -10.93 -5.86
N PRO A 398 -23.37 -11.36 -7.14
CA PRO A 398 -22.34 -12.28 -7.62
C PRO A 398 -20.92 -11.71 -7.51
N ASP A 399 -20.77 -10.39 -7.43
CA ASP A 399 -19.49 -9.72 -7.22
C ASP A 399 -18.81 -10.07 -5.89
N ASN A 400 -19.56 -10.54 -4.89
CA ASN A 400 -19.02 -11.00 -3.61
C ASN A 400 -18.07 -12.18 -3.76
N LYS A 401 -18.22 -12.98 -4.82
CA LYS A 401 -17.35 -14.11 -5.17
C LYS A 401 -15.97 -13.66 -5.69
N SER A 402 -15.81 -12.41 -6.09
CA SER A 402 -14.53 -11.85 -6.54
C SER A 402 -13.80 -11.17 -5.38
N ILE A 403 -12.72 -11.78 -4.91
CA ILE A 403 -11.96 -11.30 -3.75
C ILE A 403 -10.65 -10.69 -4.22
N TYR A 404 -10.51 -9.38 -4.05
CA TYR A 404 -9.25 -8.68 -4.31
C TYR A 404 -8.24 -8.98 -3.20
N LEU A 405 -7.09 -9.54 -3.57
CA LEU A 405 -6.09 -9.99 -2.60
C LEU A 405 -4.99 -8.95 -2.38
N SER A 406 -4.41 -8.39 -3.47
CA SER A 406 -3.32 -7.41 -3.43
C SER A 406 -2.95 -6.90 -4.83
N THR A 407 -2.09 -5.88 -4.94
CA THR A 407 -1.28 -5.59 -6.14
C THR A 407 0.19 -5.85 -5.83
N VAL A 408 0.90 -6.47 -6.77
CA VAL A 408 2.36 -6.54 -6.77
C VAL A 408 2.93 -5.76 -7.94
N PHE A 409 3.99 -4.99 -7.66
CA PHE A 409 4.81 -4.37 -8.69
C PHE A 409 6.09 -5.16 -8.83
N LEU A 410 6.64 -5.27 -10.03
CA LEU A 410 7.93 -5.94 -10.30
C LEU A 410 8.85 -4.98 -11.04
N ALA A 411 10.15 -5.16 -10.86
CA ALA A 411 11.16 -4.29 -11.44
C ALA A 411 12.32 -5.08 -12.05
N ASN A 412 12.68 -4.77 -13.29
CA ASN A 412 13.81 -5.36 -14.03
C ASN A 412 15.13 -5.20 -13.29
N ARG A 413 15.37 -4.01 -12.73
CA ARG A 413 16.58 -3.73 -11.93
C ARG A 413 16.68 -4.55 -10.64
N ALA A 414 15.57 -5.13 -10.16
CA ALA A 414 15.53 -5.89 -8.92
C ALA A 414 15.67 -7.41 -9.11
N LYS A 415 15.90 -7.87 -10.35
CA LYS A 415 16.16 -9.28 -10.66
C LYS A 415 17.40 -9.77 -9.91
N VAL A 416 17.34 -11.02 -9.44
CA VAL A 416 18.50 -11.70 -8.84
C VAL A 416 19.58 -11.95 -9.89
N ASP A 417 19.18 -12.43 -11.06
CA ASP A 417 20.03 -12.55 -12.23
C ASP A 417 19.66 -11.44 -13.24
N PRO A 418 20.51 -10.42 -13.43
CA PRO A 418 20.20 -9.29 -14.31
C PRO A 418 20.03 -9.69 -15.78
N ASN A 419 20.67 -10.79 -16.21
CA ASN A 419 20.64 -11.27 -17.59
C ASN A 419 19.35 -12.01 -17.94
N ARG A 420 18.60 -12.46 -16.93
CA ARG A 420 17.35 -13.18 -17.17
C ARG A 420 16.29 -12.24 -17.72
N ARG A 421 15.65 -12.60 -18.84
CA ARG A 421 14.64 -11.75 -19.49
C ARG A 421 13.33 -11.61 -18.70
N THR A 422 13.06 -12.56 -17.82
CA THR A 422 11.78 -12.69 -17.13
C THR A 422 11.75 -12.01 -15.77
N LEU A 423 10.57 -11.53 -15.40
CA LEU A 423 10.19 -11.18 -14.03
C LEU A 423 9.35 -12.32 -13.46
N ALA A 424 9.59 -12.69 -12.21
CA ALA A 424 8.89 -13.81 -11.59
C ALA A 424 8.61 -13.57 -10.11
N TYR A 425 7.48 -14.10 -9.66
CA TYR A 425 7.09 -14.13 -8.26
C TYR A 425 6.39 -15.45 -7.94
N ALA A 426 6.49 -15.84 -6.68
CA ALA A 426 5.73 -16.93 -6.09
C ALA A 426 4.56 -16.35 -5.30
N MET A 427 3.42 -17.02 -5.36
CA MET A 427 2.19 -16.62 -4.70
C MET A 427 1.56 -17.82 -4.00
N THR A 428 1.66 -17.89 -2.67
CA THR A 428 0.91 -18.88 -1.89
C THR A 428 -0.50 -18.37 -1.65
N LEU A 429 -1.49 -19.15 -2.10
CA LEU A 429 -2.91 -18.94 -1.83
C LEU A 429 -3.35 -19.99 -0.80
N GLY A 430 -4.00 -19.54 0.27
CA GLY A 430 -4.62 -20.41 1.27
C GLY A 430 -6.08 -20.04 1.48
N VAL A 431 -6.95 -21.03 1.70
CA VAL A 431 -8.32 -20.82 2.18
C VAL A 431 -8.51 -21.72 3.39
N ARG A 432 -8.71 -21.13 4.56
CA ARG A 432 -8.92 -21.90 5.81
C ARG A 432 -10.29 -22.56 5.82
N VAL A 433 -10.39 -23.68 6.52
CA VAL A 433 -11.69 -24.20 6.92
C VAL A 433 -12.31 -23.20 7.88
N PRO A 434 -13.52 -22.67 7.60
CA PRO A 434 -14.16 -21.72 8.48
C PRO A 434 -14.76 -22.41 9.70
N ASP A 435 -14.93 -21.64 10.78
CA ASP A 435 -15.81 -21.99 11.88
C ASP A 435 -17.27 -21.97 11.38
N TYR A 436 -17.97 -23.09 11.52
CA TYR A 436 -19.38 -23.19 11.13
C TYR A 436 -20.30 -22.94 12.32
N GLN A 437 -21.26 -22.04 12.16
CA GLN A 437 -22.40 -21.88 13.06
C GLN A 437 -23.68 -22.27 12.33
N VAL A 438 -24.39 -23.24 12.89
CA VAL A 438 -25.67 -23.75 12.36
C VAL A 438 -26.77 -23.27 13.28
N ASN A 439 -27.72 -22.49 12.75
CA ASN A 439 -28.82 -21.89 13.53
C ASN A 439 -28.31 -21.17 14.79
N LYS A 440 -27.24 -20.37 14.64
CA LYS A 440 -26.55 -19.60 15.70
C LYS A 440 -25.89 -20.45 16.80
N LYS A 441 -25.66 -21.74 16.55
CA LYS A 441 -24.92 -22.64 17.44
C LYS A 441 -23.66 -23.11 16.76
N PHE A 442 -22.54 -23.04 17.46
CA PHE A 442 -21.26 -23.53 16.94
C PHE A 442 -21.34 -25.03 16.66
N TRP A 443 -20.88 -25.44 15.47
CA TRP A 443 -20.89 -26.82 15.01
C TRP A 443 -19.46 -27.37 15.10
N LEU A 444 -19.23 -28.26 16.06
CA LEU A 444 -17.90 -28.74 16.47
C LEU A 444 -17.42 -30.00 15.74
N ASP A 445 -18.35 -30.85 15.31
CA ASP A 445 -18.04 -32.17 14.74
C ASP A 445 -17.77 -32.06 13.24
N GLY A 446 -17.04 -32.97 12.59
CA GLY A 446 -16.93 -33.04 11.13
C GLY A 446 -15.93 -32.10 10.42
N HIS A 447 -15.08 -31.37 11.14
CA HIS A 447 -13.92 -30.66 10.58
C HIS A 447 -12.77 -30.53 11.60
N TYR A 448 -11.58 -30.13 11.12
CA TYR A 448 -10.43 -29.84 11.98
C TYR A 448 -10.13 -28.33 11.98
N GLU A 449 -10.14 -27.71 13.15
CA GLU A 449 -9.73 -26.32 13.33
C GLU A 449 -8.30 -26.09 12.82
N GLY A 450 -8.07 -24.96 12.16
CA GLY A 450 -6.77 -24.59 11.59
C GLY A 450 -6.39 -25.28 10.26
N SER A 451 -7.18 -26.25 9.79
CA SER A 451 -6.97 -26.88 8.47
C SER A 451 -7.32 -25.93 7.31
N SER A 452 -7.00 -26.34 6.08
CA SER A 452 -7.25 -25.54 4.86
C SER A 452 -8.14 -26.30 3.89
N LEU A 453 -9.14 -25.60 3.33
CA LEU A 453 -9.91 -26.06 2.17
C LEU A 453 -9.05 -26.09 0.91
N TYR A 454 -8.08 -25.16 0.81
CA TYR A 454 -7.10 -25.12 -0.26
C TYR A 454 -5.81 -24.49 0.25
N ARG A 455 -4.64 -25.01 -0.14
CA ARG A 455 -3.37 -24.33 0.06
C ARG A 455 -2.34 -24.79 -0.96
N ASP A 456 -1.86 -23.86 -1.79
CA ASP A 456 -0.80 -24.15 -2.77
C ASP A 456 -0.04 -22.88 -3.14
N THR A 457 1.13 -23.03 -3.77
CA THR A 457 1.97 -21.93 -4.24
C THR A 457 2.01 -21.91 -5.77
N LEU A 458 1.51 -20.82 -6.34
CA LEU A 458 1.59 -20.54 -7.77
C LEU A 458 2.90 -19.82 -8.08
N ILE A 459 3.69 -20.36 -9.00
CA ILE A 459 4.86 -19.67 -9.56
C ILE A 459 4.45 -19.03 -10.87
N ILE A 460 4.64 -17.72 -10.99
CA ILE A 460 4.35 -16.96 -12.21
C ILE A 460 5.65 -16.39 -12.76
N GLU A 461 5.87 -16.59 -14.06
CA GLU A 461 6.99 -16.06 -14.80
C GLU A 461 6.49 -15.29 -16.02
N MET A 462 6.87 -14.02 -16.12
CA MET A 462 6.42 -13.10 -17.16
C MET A 462 7.62 -12.60 -17.95
N GLU A 463 7.58 -12.79 -19.26
CA GLU A 463 8.52 -12.22 -20.20
C GLU A 463 7.82 -11.07 -20.95
N PRO A 464 8.31 -9.82 -20.83
CA PRO A 464 7.77 -8.72 -21.61
C PRO A 464 8.01 -8.95 -23.11
N PRO A 465 7.17 -8.38 -23.99
CA PRO A 465 7.41 -8.45 -25.44
C PRO A 465 8.79 -7.87 -25.78
N PRO A 466 9.48 -8.39 -26.82
CA PRO A 466 10.73 -7.83 -27.30
C PRO A 466 10.56 -6.35 -27.69
N GLU A 467 11.59 -5.55 -27.42
CA GLU A 467 11.62 -4.14 -27.82
C GLU A 467 11.46 -4.01 -29.35
N GLY A 468 10.55 -3.14 -29.80
CA GLY A 468 10.22 -2.98 -31.23
C GLY A 468 9.28 -4.03 -31.82
N SER A 469 8.75 -4.96 -31.03
CA SER A 469 7.75 -5.93 -31.48
C SER A 469 6.39 -5.27 -31.74
N THR A 470 5.80 -5.53 -32.92
CA THR A 470 4.39 -5.21 -33.23
C THR A 470 3.41 -6.15 -32.52
N SER A 471 3.90 -7.33 -32.14
CA SER A 471 3.22 -8.25 -31.23
C SER A 471 3.42 -7.73 -29.81
N HIS A 472 2.39 -7.12 -29.24
CA HIS A 472 2.34 -6.73 -27.82
C HIS A 472 2.16 -7.94 -26.88
N GLN A 473 2.48 -9.16 -27.34
CA GLN A 473 2.18 -10.38 -26.60
C GLN A 473 3.23 -10.63 -25.53
N TRP A 474 2.78 -10.61 -24.27
CA TRP A 474 3.54 -11.10 -23.13
C TRP A 474 3.59 -12.62 -23.18
N ASN A 475 4.77 -13.19 -22.96
CA ASN A 475 4.90 -14.63 -22.74
C ASN A 475 4.85 -14.88 -21.22
N VAL A 476 3.70 -15.35 -20.75
CA VAL A 476 3.47 -15.66 -19.35
C VAL A 476 3.41 -17.18 -19.19
N LYS A 477 4.06 -17.67 -18.15
CA LYS A 477 4.03 -19.07 -17.75
C LYS A 477 3.66 -19.17 -16.29
N TYR A 478 3.01 -20.26 -15.94
CA TYR A 478 2.66 -20.56 -14.56
C TYR A 478 2.90 -22.02 -14.21
N GLY A 479 2.85 -22.31 -12.92
CA GLY A 479 2.80 -23.67 -12.41
C GLY A 479 2.54 -23.68 -10.92
N TRP A 480 1.56 -24.47 -10.49
CA TRP A 480 1.34 -24.75 -9.08
C TRP A 480 2.42 -25.67 -8.55
N GLN A 481 2.84 -25.47 -7.31
CA GLN A 481 3.93 -26.24 -6.71
C GLN A 481 3.60 -27.74 -6.68
N THR A 482 2.35 -28.10 -6.42
CA THR A 482 1.86 -29.49 -6.43
C THR A 482 1.90 -30.12 -7.82
N ASP A 483 1.54 -29.35 -8.86
CA ASP A 483 1.38 -29.87 -10.23
C ASP A 483 2.72 -29.89 -11.01
N THR A 484 3.60 -28.91 -10.78
CA THR A 484 4.80 -28.69 -11.60
C THR A 484 6.11 -28.67 -10.80
N ALA A 485 6.09 -29.13 -9.55
CA ALA A 485 7.24 -29.10 -8.64
C ALA A 485 7.89 -27.70 -8.53
N GLY A 486 7.07 -26.65 -8.57
CA GLY A 486 7.50 -25.26 -8.44
C GLY A 486 8.12 -24.65 -9.70
N GLN A 487 7.85 -25.22 -10.89
CA GLN A 487 8.30 -24.67 -12.17
C GLN A 487 7.16 -24.02 -12.95
N ALA A 488 7.37 -22.78 -13.40
CA ALA A 488 6.45 -22.11 -14.34
C ALA A 488 6.64 -22.68 -15.75
N SER A 489 5.94 -23.78 -16.05
CA SER A 489 6.10 -24.55 -17.29
C SER A 489 4.85 -24.58 -18.17
N LEU A 490 3.68 -24.27 -17.60
CA LEU A 490 2.42 -24.26 -18.33
C LEU A 490 2.22 -22.90 -19.01
N PRO A 491 1.84 -22.87 -20.30
CA PRO A 491 1.52 -21.63 -20.98
C PRO A 491 0.22 -21.05 -20.42
N ILE A 492 0.12 -19.73 -20.36
CA ILE A 492 -1.15 -19.04 -20.10
C ILE A 492 -1.45 -18.07 -21.22
N SER A 493 -2.58 -18.27 -21.88
CA SER A 493 -3.14 -17.30 -22.80
C SER A 493 -3.87 -16.23 -22.01
N TYR A 494 -3.73 -14.96 -22.38
CA TYR A 494 -4.59 -13.93 -21.82
C TYR A 494 -6.00 -14.10 -22.39
N GLN A 495 -7.02 -13.93 -21.55
CA GLN A 495 -8.41 -14.09 -21.95
C GLN A 495 -8.97 -12.82 -22.59
N GLN A 496 -8.50 -11.65 -22.15
CA GLN A 496 -8.98 -10.36 -22.62
C GLN A 496 -7.98 -9.23 -22.30
N VAL A 497 -8.11 -8.11 -23.02
CA VAL A 497 -7.54 -6.83 -22.62
C VAL A 497 -8.63 -6.00 -21.95
N ILE A 498 -8.44 -5.63 -20.68
CA ILE A 498 -9.38 -4.81 -19.90
C ILE A 498 -8.60 -3.58 -19.44
N ASP A 499 -9.05 -2.39 -19.84
CA ASP A 499 -8.42 -1.11 -19.49
C ASP A 499 -6.91 -1.06 -19.78
N GLY A 500 -6.50 -1.65 -20.92
CA GLY A 500 -5.09 -1.75 -21.32
C GLY A 500 -4.25 -2.77 -20.53
N LYS A 501 -4.85 -3.53 -19.62
CA LYS A 501 -4.22 -4.65 -18.90
C LYS A 501 -4.58 -5.98 -19.53
N LEU A 502 -3.66 -6.92 -19.53
CA LEU A 502 -3.88 -8.31 -19.89
C LEU A 502 -4.47 -9.06 -18.70
N GLU A 503 -5.60 -9.73 -18.91
CA GLU A 503 -6.19 -10.60 -17.90
C GLU A 503 -5.80 -12.06 -18.14
N PHE A 504 -5.25 -12.70 -17.12
CA PHE A 504 -4.89 -14.11 -17.10
C PHE A 504 -5.65 -14.82 -15.98
N VAL A 505 -6.25 -15.97 -16.29
CA VAL A 505 -6.98 -16.78 -15.32
C VAL A 505 -6.30 -18.14 -15.18
N VAL A 506 -5.93 -18.45 -13.94
CA VAL A 506 -5.26 -19.69 -13.55
C VAL A 506 -6.26 -20.50 -12.73
N PRO A 507 -6.71 -21.68 -13.19
CA PRO A 507 -7.51 -22.57 -12.35
C PRO A 507 -6.69 -23.01 -11.12
N LEU A 508 -7.34 -23.35 -10.02
CA LEU A 508 -6.65 -23.98 -8.89
C LEU A 508 -5.97 -25.29 -9.33
N SER A 509 -4.97 -25.73 -8.58
CA SER A 509 -4.24 -26.98 -8.85
C SER A 509 -5.18 -28.20 -8.84
N GLN A 510 -4.68 -29.38 -9.24
CA GLN A 510 -5.51 -30.59 -9.24
C GLN A 510 -6.21 -30.84 -7.90
N GLN A 511 -5.60 -30.44 -6.78
CA GLN A 511 -6.18 -30.54 -5.43
C GLN A 511 -7.39 -29.61 -5.21
N GLY A 512 -7.46 -28.46 -5.89
CA GLY A 512 -8.55 -27.49 -5.80
C GLY A 512 -9.48 -27.48 -7.02
N ALA A 513 -9.24 -28.33 -8.02
CA ALA A 513 -9.99 -28.35 -9.27
C ALA A 513 -11.38 -29.00 -9.14
N ALA A 514 -11.55 -29.95 -8.19
CA ALA A 514 -12.81 -30.61 -7.90
C ALA A 514 -13.32 -30.22 -6.51
N LEU A 515 -14.63 -30.01 -6.39
CA LEU A 515 -15.24 -29.62 -5.13
C LEU A 515 -15.27 -30.80 -4.15
N SER A 516 -14.57 -30.65 -3.02
CA SER A 516 -14.71 -31.51 -1.85
C SER A 516 -15.85 -31.04 -0.93
N THR A 517 -16.23 -31.85 0.05
CA THR A 517 -17.23 -31.50 1.08
C THR A 517 -16.63 -31.74 2.48
N PRO A 518 -16.33 -30.68 3.27
CA PRO A 518 -16.38 -29.27 2.89
C PRO A 518 -15.32 -28.94 1.81
N GLY A 519 -15.53 -27.85 1.08
CA GLY A 519 -14.62 -27.48 -0.01
C GLY A 519 -14.87 -26.11 -0.61
N ILE A 520 -13.90 -25.67 -1.40
CA ILE A 520 -13.97 -24.45 -2.20
C ILE A 520 -13.30 -24.71 -3.55
N THR A 521 -13.92 -24.22 -4.62
CA THR A 521 -13.31 -24.18 -5.96
C THR A 521 -13.27 -22.74 -6.46
N GLY A 522 -12.37 -22.46 -7.39
CA GLY A 522 -12.24 -21.13 -7.95
C GLY A 522 -11.05 -21.01 -8.88
N ARG A 523 -10.62 -19.76 -9.05
CA ARG A 523 -9.56 -19.37 -9.99
C ARG A 523 -8.79 -18.19 -9.45
N VAL A 524 -7.49 -18.16 -9.72
CA VAL A 524 -6.69 -16.96 -9.55
C VAL A 524 -6.79 -16.14 -10.82
N ARG A 525 -7.14 -14.86 -10.68
CA ARG A 525 -7.16 -13.92 -11.80
C ARG A 525 -6.09 -12.86 -11.61
N LEU A 526 -5.26 -12.70 -12.62
CA LEU A 526 -4.11 -11.80 -12.67
C LEU A 526 -4.38 -10.75 -13.73
N GLN A 527 -4.44 -9.48 -13.34
CA GLN A 527 -4.52 -8.37 -14.30
C GLN A 527 -3.16 -7.71 -14.38
N VAL A 528 -2.46 -7.93 -15.49
CA VAL A 528 -1.06 -7.56 -15.71
C VAL A 528 -0.99 -6.37 -16.67
N GLY A 529 -0.23 -5.35 -16.31
CA GLY A 529 0.04 -4.21 -17.18
C GLY A 529 1.49 -3.75 -17.09
N ALA A 530 1.98 -3.14 -18.17
CA ALA A 530 3.19 -2.35 -18.11
C ALA A 530 2.99 -1.21 -17.10
N TRP A 531 4.07 -0.83 -16.42
CA TRP A 531 4.06 0.22 -15.41
C TRP A 531 5.19 1.21 -15.67
N SER A 532 4.88 2.51 -15.57
CA SER A 532 5.81 3.62 -15.81
C SER A 532 5.48 4.80 -14.95
#